data_AF-D1YX55-F1
#
_entry.id   AF-D1YX55-F1
#
_cell.length_a   1.000
_cell.length_b   1.000
_cell.length_c   1.000
_cell.angle_alpha   90.00
_cell.angle_beta   90.00
_cell.angle_gamma   90.00
#
_symmetry.space_group_name_H-M   'P 1'
#
loop_
_entity.id
_entity.type
_entity.pdbx_description
1 polymer ?
#
loop_
_entity_poly.entity_id
_entity_poly.type
_entity_poly.pdbx_seq_one_letter_code
_entity_poly.pdbx_strand_id
1 'polypeptide(L)'
;MSQVVRRSLQKFYSKKLNKPRVYVGRLGDISFYRKKDGYRVLVSDVSLETGEPIADHLWIRSEVLPQTMGLTIGDIIRFTGIVQNYRKEDGSMDFGVDVVQESFAKGVMAI
;
A
#
# COMPACT_ATOMS: atom_id res chain seq x y z
N MET A 1 4.75 17.69 -15.17
CA MET A 1 5.61 17.05 -14.15
C MET A 1 4.75 16.82 -12.91
N SER A 2 4.32 15.59 -12.64
CA SER A 2 3.55 15.31 -11.42
C SER A 2 4.54 15.30 -10.25
N GLN A 3 4.48 16.30 -9.37
CA GLN A 3 5.21 16.24 -8.11
C GLN A 3 4.62 15.08 -7.31
N VAL A 4 5.41 14.01 -7.14
CA VAL A 4 5.08 12.94 -6.19
C VAL A 4 5.03 13.59 -4.81
N VAL A 5 3.82 13.82 -4.30
CA VAL A 5 3.62 14.36 -2.95
C VAL A 5 4.06 13.26 -1.99
N ARG A 6 5.23 13.44 -1.39
CA ARG A 6 5.85 12.45 -0.50
C ARG A 6 5.09 12.43 0.83
N ARG A 7 4.05 11.59 0.95
CA ARG A 7 3.33 11.38 2.21
C ARG A 7 4.10 10.41 3.10
N SER A 8 4.69 10.92 4.19
CA SER A 8 5.28 10.12 5.26
C SER A 8 4.19 9.47 6.11
N LEU A 9 4.33 8.19 6.47
CA LEU A 9 3.41 7.49 7.38
C LEU A 9 3.16 8.32 8.64
N GLN A 10 1.91 8.76 8.83
CA GLN A 10 1.57 9.62 9.97
C GLN A 10 1.23 8.80 11.22
N LYS A 11 0.57 7.65 11.04
CA LYS A 11 0.25 6.72 12.13
C LYS A 11 0.34 5.28 11.65
N PHE A 12 1.02 4.45 12.45
CA PHE A 12 1.11 3.00 12.29
C PHE A 12 0.71 2.33 13.59
N TYR A 13 -0.26 1.43 13.54
CA TYR A 13 -0.96 0.95 14.73
C TYR A 13 -0.45 -0.40 15.24
N SER A 14 0.51 -1.04 14.57
CA SER A 14 0.79 -2.45 14.82
C SER A 14 2.12 -2.80 15.50
N LYS A 15 2.07 -3.85 16.34
CA LYS A 15 3.21 -4.56 16.90
C LYS A 15 3.61 -5.71 15.95
N LYS A 16 4.82 -5.63 15.37
CA LYS A 16 5.52 -6.70 14.60
C LYS A 16 4.60 -7.62 13.76
N LEU A 17 4.10 -7.12 12.62
CA LEU A 17 3.39 -7.93 11.62
C LEU A 17 4.36 -8.53 10.59
N ASN A 18 5.13 -9.54 11.01
CA ASN A 18 6.12 -10.22 10.17
C ASN A 18 5.57 -11.43 9.38
N LYS A 19 4.25 -11.58 9.29
CA LYS A 19 3.58 -12.67 8.56
C LYS A 19 2.72 -12.11 7.43
N PRO A 20 2.53 -12.83 6.31
CA PRO A 20 1.60 -12.45 5.27
C PRO A 20 0.20 -12.28 5.85
N ARG A 21 -0.44 -11.15 5.55
CA ARG A 21 -1.82 -10.87 5.91
C ARG A 21 -2.55 -10.22 4.75
N VAL A 22 -3.87 -10.35 4.77
CA VAL A 22 -4.77 -9.65 3.86
C VAL A 22 -5.07 -8.27 4.46
N TYR A 23 -4.81 -7.24 3.67
CA TYR A 23 -5.13 -5.87 3.97
C TYR A 23 -6.23 -5.37 3.03
N VAL A 24 -6.97 -4.39 3.53
CA VAL A 24 -7.94 -3.61 2.77
C VAL A 24 -7.58 -2.15 2.95
N GLY A 25 -7.70 -1.37 1.88
CA GLY A 25 -7.52 0.07 1.97
C GLY A 25 -8.00 0.77 0.70
N ARG A 26 -7.93 2.10 0.72
CA ARG A 26 -8.34 2.95 -0.40
C ARG A 26 -7.12 3.38 -1.20
N LEU A 27 -7.14 3.19 -2.51
CA LEU A 27 -6.09 3.65 -3.41
C LEU A 27 -6.01 5.19 -3.37
N GLY A 28 -4.95 5.74 -2.78
CA GLY A 28 -4.81 7.17 -2.51
C GLY A 28 -3.99 7.93 -3.55
N ASP A 29 -2.88 7.34 -4.00
CA ASP A 29 -2.02 7.91 -5.04
C ASP A 29 -1.19 6.80 -5.70
N ILE A 30 -0.75 7.02 -6.93
CA ILE A 30 0.10 6.10 -7.68
C ILE A 30 1.38 6.84 -8.06
N SER A 31 2.48 6.49 -7.39
CA SER A 31 3.79 7.07 -7.68
C SER A 31 4.62 6.12 -8.53
N PHE A 32 5.10 6.62 -9.65
CA PHE A 32 6.04 5.90 -10.50
C PHE A 32 7.46 6.12 -9.99
N TYR A 33 8.00 5.15 -9.24
CA TYR A 33 9.44 5.13 -8.97
C TYR A 33 10.11 4.13 -9.91
N ARG A 34 10.76 4.61 -10.95
CA ARG A 34 11.52 3.77 -11.89
C ARG A 34 12.87 3.41 -11.27
N LYS A 35 12.89 2.51 -10.29
CA LYS A 35 14.08 1.68 -10.00
C LYS A 35 13.76 0.23 -10.31
N LYS A 36 14.79 -0.60 -10.44
CA LYS A 36 14.78 -2.00 -10.91
C LYS A 36 13.77 -2.94 -10.22
N ASP A 37 13.03 -2.47 -9.23
CA ASP A 37 12.28 -3.27 -8.26
C ASP A 37 10.74 -3.10 -8.35
N GLY A 38 10.19 -2.29 -9.26
CA GLY A 38 8.73 -2.20 -9.50
C GLY A 38 8.05 -0.88 -9.11
N TYR A 39 6.72 -0.86 -9.07
CA TYR A 39 5.87 0.30 -8.78
C TYR A 39 5.63 0.49 -7.28
N ARG A 40 5.41 1.73 -6.83
CA ARG A 40 4.96 2.03 -5.46
C ARG A 40 3.60 2.72 -5.47
N VAL A 41 2.69 2.15 -4.71
CA VAL A 41 1.29 2.59 -4.67
C VAL A 41 0.98 3.03 -3.25
N LEU A 42 0.37 4.20 -3.12
CA LEU A 42 -0.07 4.72 -1.84
C LEU A 42 -1.50 4.25 -1.57
N VAL A 43 -1.69 3.58 -0.44
CA VAL A 43 -2.99 3.12 0.04
C VAL A 43 -3.30 3.85 1.34
N SER A 44 -4.49 4.41 1.48
CA SER A 44 -4.98 5.11 2.66
C SER A 44 -5.97 4.25 3.44
N ASP A 45 -6.19 4.60 4.72
CA ASP A 45 -7.15 3.95 5.62
C ASP A 45 -6.96 2.42 5.67
N VAL A 46 -5.71 1.98 5.85
CA VAL A 46 -5.37 0.56 5.73
C VAL A 46 -5.78 -0.18 6.99
N SER A 47 -6.55 -1.25 6.81
CA SER A 47 -6.95 -2.19 7.86
C SER A 47 -6.63 -3.63 7.47
N LEU A 48 -6.70 -4.54 8.45
CA LEU A 48 -6.86 -5.96 8.14
C LEU A 48 -8.26 -6.21 7.58
N GLU A 49 -8.44 -7.37 6.93
CA GLU A 49 -9.76 -7.85 6.51
C GLU A 49 -10.74 -8.02 7.70
N THR A 50 -10.22 -8.22 8.91
CA THR A 50 -11.01 -8.24 10.16
C THR A 50 -11.51 -6.86 10.60
N GLY A 51 -11.13 -5.77 9.91
CA GLY A 51 -11.45 -4.40 10.25
C GLY A 51 -10.48 -3.73 11.24
N GLU A 52 -9.46 -4.44 11.73
CA GLU A 52 -8.44 -3.88 12.62
C GLU A 52 -7.61 -2.81 11.89
N PRO A 53 -7.58 -1.55 12.34
CA PRO A 53 -6.82 -0.49 11.69
C PRO A 53 -5.31 -0.75 11.80
N ILE A 54 -4.60 -0.64 10.69
CA ILE A 54 -3.15 -0.87 10.60
C ILE A 54 -2.38 0.44 10.40
N ALA A 55 -2.86 1.33 9.52
CA ALA A 55 -2.19 2.58 9.21
C ALA A 55 -3.12 3.58 8.52
N ASP A 56 -2.90 4.88 8.74
CA ASP A 56 -3.60 5.94 8.00
C ASP A 56 -3.24 5.90 6.50
N HIS A 57 -2.02 5.49 6.17
CA HIS A 57 -1.61 5.18 4.79
C HIS A 57 -0.36 4.31 4.74
N LEU A 58 -0.17 3.52 3.69
CA LEU A 58 1.02 2.69 3.46
C LEU A 58 1.46 2.76 2.01
N TRP A 59 2.78 2.68 1.81
CA TRP A 59 3.35 2.42 0.51
C TRP A 59 3.41 0.91 0.28
N ILE A 60 2.71 0.43 -0.75
CA ILE A 60 2.79 -0.96 -1.18
C ILE A 60 3.68 -1.04 -2.42
N ARG A 61 4.51 -2.07 -2.49
CA ARG A 61 5.27 -2.40 -3.70
C ARG A 61 4.39 -3.27 -4.60
N SER A 62 4.34 -2.98 -5.90
CA SER A 62 3.60 -3.77 -6.88
C SER A 62 4.46 -3.98 -8.12
N GLU A 63 4.44 -5.18 -8.67
CA GLU A 63 5.11 -5.50 -9.93
C GLU A 63 4.28 -5.04 -11.14
N VAL A 64 2.96 -5.03 -10.98
CA VAL A 64 2.00 -4.61 -12.00
C VAL A 64 1.45 -3.21 -11.70
N LEU A 65 1.15 -2.43 -12.74
CA LEU A 65 0.51 -1.12 -12.56
C LEU A 65 -0.95 -1.31 -12.13
N PRO A 66 -1.43 -0.67 -11.05
CA PRO A 66 -2.84 -0.73 -10.67
C PRO A 66 -3.78 -0.32 -11.82
N GLN A 67 -3.36 0.63 -12.66
CA GLN A 67 -4.11 1.07 -13.85
C GLN A 67 -4.29 -0.04 -14.89
N THR A 68 -3.29 -0.92 -15.06
CA THR A 68 -3.42 -2.09 -15.96
C THR A 68 -4.40 -3.13 -15.44
N MET A 69 -4.78 -3.03 -14.16
CA MET A 69 -5.81 -3.85 -13.52
C MET A 69 -7.16 -3.13 -13.43
N GLY A 70 -7.31 -1.97 -14.09
CA GLY A 70 -8.54 -1.17 -14.09
C GLY A 70 -8.82 -0.43 -12.78
N LEU A 71 -7.81 -0.27 -11.91
CA LEU A 71 -7.94 0.44 -10.64
C LEU A 71 -7.73 1.94 -10.81
N THR A 72 -8.56 2.71 -10.13
CA THR A 72 -8.56 4.17 -10.12
C THR A 72 -8.36 4.72 -8.71
N ILE A 73 -7.79 5.92 -8.59
CA ILE A 73 -7.67 6.60 -7.29
C ILE A 73 -9.07 6.70 -6.65
N GLY A 74 -9.18 6.30 -5.39
CA GLY A 74 -10.43 6.17 -4.64
C GLY A 74 -10.98 4.75 -4.57
N ASP A 75 -10.52 3.83 -5.41
CA ASP A 75 -10.97 2.44 -5.37
C ASP A 75 -10.54 1.74 -4.08
N ILE A 76 -11.43 0.91 -3.54
CA ILE A 76 -11.10 0.01 -2.43
C ILE A 76 -10.40 -1.21 -3.01
N ILE A 77 -9.21 -1.48 -2.49
CA ILE A 77 -8.37 -2.59 -2.92
C ILE A 77 -8.12 -3.54 -1.76
N ARG A 78 -8.11 -4.82 -2.09
CA ARG A 78 -7.66 -5.92 -1.22
C ARG A 78 -6.29 -6.39 -1.70
N PHE A 79 -5.35 -6.65 -0.79
CA PHE A 79 -4.02 -7.15 -1.16
C PHE A 79 -3.40 -7.98 -0.04
N THR A 80 -2.54 -8.92 -0.40
CA THR A 80 -1.83 -9.79 0.57
C THR A 80 -0.35 -9.43 0.61
N GLY A 81 0.16 -9.13 1.80
CA GLY A 81 1.58 -8.80 1.95
C GLY A 81 2.11 -8.87 3.36
N ILE A 82 3.38 -8.51 3.52
CA ILE A 82 4.07 -8.45 4.81
C ILE A 82 4.47 -7.01 5.07
N VAL A 83 4.13 -6.47 6.24
CA VAL A 83 4.62 -5.14 6.64
C VAL A 83 6.12 -5.25 6.89
N GLN A 84 6.89 -4.39 6.24
CA GLN A 84 8.31 -4.25 6.46
C GLN A 84 8.68 -2.78 6.71
N ASN A 85 9.68 -2.60 7.57
CA ASN A 85 10.33 -1.30 7.73
C ASN A 85 11.31 -1.16 6.57
N TYR A 86 11.17 -0.12 5.76
CA TYR A 86 12.17 0.21 4.75
C TYR A 86 12.95 1.45 5.18
N ARG A 87 14.27 1.41 4.97
CA ARG A 87 15.12 2.57 5.12
C ARG A 87 15.14 3.35 3.80
N LYS A 88 14.78 4.63 3.85
CA LYS A 88 14.83 5.57 2.72
C LYS A 88 16.28 5.93 2.40
N GLU A 89 16.50 6.49 1.21
CA GLU A 89 17.81 6.98 0.75
C GLU A 89 18.38 8.09 1.63
N ASP A 90 17.50 8.91 2.24
CA ASP A 90 17.86 9.94 3.23
C ASP A 90 18.16 9.37 4.63
N GLY A 91 18.22 8.04 4.77
CA GLY A 91 18.50 7.35 6.02
C GLY A 91 17.30 7.26 6.98
N SER A 92 16.19 7.94 6.68
CA SER A 92 14.99 7.85 7.51
C SER A 92 14.30 6.49 7.36
N MET A 93 13.65 6.03 8.43
CA MET A 93 12.86 4.80 8.41
C MET A 93 11.41 5.13 8.02
N ASP A 94 10.81 4.30 7.19
CA ASP A 94 9.39 4.37 6.86
C ASP A 94 8.85 2.94 6.74
N PHE A 95 7.53 2.80 6.64
CA PHE A 95 6.88 1.49 6.61
C PHE A 95 6.18 1.29 5.29
N GLY A 96 6.31 0.07 4.77
CA GLY A 96 5.66 -0.35 3.55
C GLY A 96 5.22 -1.80 3.64
N VAL A 97 4.42 -2.22 2.68
CA VAL A 97 4.05 -3.63 2.53
C VAL A 97 4.77 -4.18 1.31
N ASP A 98 5.56 -5.22 1.54
CA ASP A 98 6.07 -6.04 0.45
C ASP A 98 4.94 -7.01 0.07
N VAL A 99 4.46 -6.89 -1.16
CA VAL A 99 3.32 -7.67 -1.64
C VAL A 99 3.83 -9.07 -2.00
N VAL A 100 3.30 -10.07 -1.31
CA VAL A 100 3.69 -11.48 -1.50
C VAL A 100 2.78 -12.14 -2.54
N GLN A 101 1.54 -11.64 -2.67
CA GLN A 101 0.60 -12.10 -3.69
C GLN A 101 -0.31 -10.94 -4.10
N GLU A 102 -0.21 -10.53 -5.37
CA GLU A 102 -1.08 -9.51 -5.95
C GLU A 102 -2.47 -10.13 -6.14
N SER A 103 -3.46 -9.60 -5.44
CA SER A 103 -4.87 -10.00 -5.60
C SER A 103 -5.73 -8.77 -5.42
N PHE A 104 -5.47 -7.76 -6.25
CA PHE A 104 -6.27 -6.54 -6.26
C PHE A 104 -7.68 -6.86 -6.77
N ALA A 105 -8.57 -7.19 -5.85
CA ALA A 105 -9.99 -7.23 -6.13
C ALA A 105 -10.54 -5.82 -5.90
N LYS A 106 -11.23 -5.27 -6.92
CA LYS A 106 -12.07 -4.09 -6.72
C LYS A 106 -13.18 -4.48 -5.76
N GLY A 107 -13.13 -3.95 -4.55
CA GLY A 107 -14.15 -4.19 -3.55
C GLY A 107 -15.46 -3.55 -3.99
N VAL A 108 -16.39 -4.34 -4.52
CA VAL A 108 -17.80 -3.93 -4.58
C VAL A 108 -18.30 -4.01 -3.15
N MET A 109 -18.18 -2.92 -2.39
CA MET A 109 -19.04 -2.77 -1.22
C MET A 109 -20.45 -2.52 -1.76
N ALA A 110 -21.22 -3.60 -1.92
CA ALA A 110 -22.66 -3.50 -1.87
C ALA A 110 -23.00 -2.99 -0.47
N ILE A 111 -23.53 -1.77 -0.40
CA ILE A 111 -24.32 -1.31 0.75
C ILE A 111 -25.72 -1.89 0.55
#